data_AF-H2YX38-F1
#
_entry.id   AF-H2YX38-F1
#
_cell.length_a   1.000
_cell.length_b   1.000
_cell.length_c   1.000
_cell.angle_alpha   90.00
_cell.angle_beta   90.00
_cell.angle_gamma   90.00
#
_symmetry.space_group_name_H-M   'P 1'
#
loop_
_entity.id
_entity.type
_entity.pdbx_description
1 polymer ?
#
loop_
_entity_poly.entity_id
_entity_poly.type
_entity_poly.pdbx_seq_one_letter_code
_entity_poly.pdbx_strand_id
1 'polypeptide(L)'
;EMLLKEYRICMPLSVEEYQRGQLYMINRHSNEQSVSGEGVEVITNEAVISEENGRGQYTEKRIHLSRQVPVVNRLPNWARSFVPSAYVTEKAWNFYPYTITG
;
A
#
# COMPACT_ATOMS: atom_id res chain seq x y z
N GLU A 1 17.74 16.67 5.63
CA GLU A 1 18.19 15.36 6.11
C GLU A 1 17.00 14.40 6.06
N MET A 2 17.21 13.15 5.64
CA MET A 2 16.12 12.17 5.51
C MET A 2 15.79 11.59 6.89
N LEU A 3 14.52 11.63 7.30
CA LEU A 3 14.09 11.07 8.59
C LEU A 3 13.75 9.59 8.44
N LEU A 4 14.55 8.72 9.06
CA LEU A 4 14.31 7.28 9.09
C LEU A 4 13.72 6.86 10.43
N LYS A 5 12.65 6.06 10.40
CA LYS A 5 11.99 5.50 11.59
C LYS A 5 11.67 4.02 11.37
N GLU A 6 12.06 3.19 12.33
CA GLU A 6 11.72 1.76 12.37
C GLU A 6 10.55 1.52 13.31
N TYR A 7 9.52 0.82 12.83
CA TYR A 7 8.34 0.46 13.61
C TYR A 7 8.37 -1.05 13.89
N ARG A 8 8.51 -1.42 15.17
CA ARG A 8 8.47 -2.82 15.62
C ARG A 8 7.09 -3.16 16.16
N ILE A 9 6.38 -4.04 15.47
CA ILE A 9 5.02 -4.45 15.84
C ILE A 9 5.08 -5.91 16.31
N CYS A 10 5.00 -6.12 17.62
CA CYS A 10 4.92 -7.47 18.20
C CYS A 10 3.53 -8.06 17.95
N MET A 11 3.47 -9.23 17.33
CA MET A 11 2.22 -9.93 17.03
C MET A 11 2.20 -11.29 17.75
N PRO A 12 1.08 -11.69 18.36
CA PRO A 12 0.94 -13.00 18.99
C PRO A 12 0.60 -14.09 17.94
N LEU A 13 1.36 -14.13 16.86
CA LEU A 13 1.15 -15.02 15.71
C LEU A 13 2.49 -15.60 15.27
N SER A 14 2.50 -16.84 14.78
CA SER A 14 3.66 -17.38 14.08
C SER A 14 3.88 -16.67 12.74
N VAL A 15 5.06 -16.83 12.14
CA VAL A 15 5.37 -16.26 10.81
C VAL A 15 4.43 -16.85 9.76
N GLU A 16 4.07 -18.12 9.85
CA GLU A 16 3.16 -18.80 8.91
C GLU A 16 1.71 -18.35 9.09
N GLU A 17 1.29 -18.05 10.32
CA GLU A 17 -0.02 -17.47 10.60
C GLU A 17 -0.10 -16.03 10.10
N TYR A 18 0.96 -15.25 10.30
CA TYR A 18 1.05 -13.89 9.79
C TYR A 18 0.97 -13.85 8.26
N GLN A 19 1.61 -14.79 7.55
CA GLN A 19 1.53 -14.86 6.08
C GLN A 19 0.08 -14.96 5.59
N ARG A 20 -0.68 -15.90 6.18
CA ARG A 20 -2.09 -16.13 5.83
C ARG A 20 -2.95 -14.92 6.21
N GLY A 21 -2.71 -14.35 7.39
CA GLY A 21 -3.40 -13.15 7.87
C GLY A 21 -3.14 -11.94 6.98
N GLN A 22 -1.89 -11.69 6.60
CA GLN A 22 -1.49 -10.58 5.74
C GLN A 22 -2.16 -10.69 4.37
N LEU A 23 -2.15 -11.86 3.73
CA LEU A 23 -2.82 -12.08 2.45
C LEU A 23 -4.32 -11.84 2.54
N TYR A 24 -4.96 -12.32 3.62
CA TYR A 24 -6.38 -12.03 3.87
C TYR A 24 -6.64 -10.53 4.02
N MET A 25 -5.81 -9.83 4.81
CA MET A 25 -5.95 -8.39 5.06
C MET A 25 -5.75 -7.58 3.79
N ILE A 26 -4.77 -7.92 2.95
CA ILE A 26 -4.54 -7.26 1.65
C ILE A 26 -5.77 -7.43 0.74
N ASN A 27 -6.28 -8.65 0.62
CA ASN A 27 -7.46 -8.94 -0.21
C ASN A 27 -8.71 -8.21 0.30
N ARG A 28 -8.95 -8.26 1.61
CA ARG A 28 -10.08 -7.57 2.23
C ARG A 28 -9.98 -6.06 2.05
N HIS A 29 -8.81 -5.46 2.31
CA HIS A 29 -8.59 -4.03 2.13
C HIS A 29 -8.76 -3.62 0.67
N SER A 30 -8.22 -4.40 -0.27
CA SER A 30 -8.41 -4.18 -1.70
C SER A 30 -9.89 -4.20 -2.10
N ASN A 31 -10.68 -5.13 -1.52
CA ASN A 31 -12.12 -5.21 -1.77
C ASN A 31 -12.87 -3.99 -1.20
N GLU A 32 -12.55 -3.57 0.02
CA GLU A 32 -13.14 -2.38 0.65
C GLU A 32 -12.86 -1.10 -0.17
N GLN A 33 -11.63 -0.92 -0.67
CA GLN A 33 -11.28 0.22 -1.53
C GLN A 33 -11.97 0.19 -2.89
N SER A 34 -12.15 -1.01 -3.46
CA SER A 34 -12.83 -1.19 -4.75
C SER A 34 -14.32 -0.80 -4.67
N VAL A 35 -14.99 -1.14 -3.57
CA VAL A 35 -16.41 -0.82 -3.34
C VAL A 35 -16.62 0.68 -3.07
N SER A 36 -15.65 1.33 -2.43
CA SER A 36 -15.77 2.74 -2.02
C SER A 36 -15.30 3.74 -3.09
N GLY A 37 -14.81 3.29 -4.26
CA GLY A 37 -14.38 4.18 -5.35
C GLY A 37 -13.33 5.20 -4.92
N GLU A 38 -12.44 4.85 -3.98
CA GLU A 38 -11.55 5.78 -3.25
C GLU A 38 -10.40 6.37 -4.09
N GLY A 39 -10.47 6.33 -5.42
CA GLY A 39 -9.44 6.89 -6.29
C GLY A 39 -8.12 6.10 -6.24
N VAL A 40 -8.17 4.78 -6.07
CA VAL A 40 -7.01 3.89 -6.20
C VAL A 40 -7.12 3.11 -7.52
N GLU A 41 -6.14 3.28 -8.38
CA GLU A 41 -6.02 2.58 -9.67
C GLU A 41 -4.87 1.57 -9.60
N VAL A 42 -5.15 0.30 -9.91
CA VAL A 42 -4.10 -0.74 -10.03
C VAL A 42 -3.56 -0.70 -11.45
N ILE A 43 -2.29 -0.33 -11.61
CA ILE A 43 -1.63 -0.22 -12.91
C ILE A 43 -1.03 -1.56 -13.31
N THR A 44 -0.27 -2.17 -12.39
CA THR A 44 0.47 -3.41 -12.66
C THR A 44 0.33 -4.36 -11.48
N ASN A 45 0.17 -5.64 -11.78
CA ASN A 45 0.19 -6.72 -10.79
C ASN A 45 0.79 -7.96 -11.45
N GLU A 46 2.09 -8.19 -11.25
CA GLU A 46 2.84 -9.23 -11.95
C GLU A 46 3.73 -10.04 -11.00
N ALA A 47 3.86 -11.34 -11.31
CA ALA A 47 4.78 -12.21 -10.60
C ALA A 47 6.21 -11.89 -11.02
N VAL A 48 7.10 -11.72 -10.05
CA VAL A 48 8.51 -11.39 -10.28
C VAL A 48 9.42 -12.43 -9.63
N ILE A 49 10.61 -12.61 -10.19
CA ILE A 49 11.65 -13.47 -9.62
C ILE A 49 12.88 -12.59 -9.40
N SER A 50 13.24 -12.41 -8.14
CA SER A 50 14.49 -11.76 -7.73
C SER A 50 15.58 -12.82 -7.55
N GLU A 51 16.80 -12.50 -7.97
CA GLU A 51 17.97 -13.37 -7.73
C GLU A 51 18.28 -13.52 -6.23
N GLU A 52 18.00 -12.48 -5.44
CA GLU A 52 18.30 -12.43 -4.00
C GLU A 52 17.12 -12.93 -3.16
N ASN A 53 15.90 -12.51 -3.48
CA ASN A 53 14.71 -12.75 -2.65
C ASN A 53 13.76 -13.83 -3.21
N GLY A 54 14.11 -14.44 -4.34
CA GLY A 54 13.32 -15.51 -4.96
C GLY A 54 12.02 -15.03 -5.60
N ARG A 55 10.98 -15.87 -5.56
CA ARG A 55 9.67 -15.56 -6.16
C ARG A 55 8.92 -14.53 -5.32
N GLY A 56 8.34 -13.54 -5.98
CA GLY A 56 7.53 -12.52 -5.33
C GLY A 56 6.48 -11.94 -6.27
N GLN A 57 5.82 -10.88 -5.78
CA GLN A 57 4.80 -10.14 -6.53
C GLN A 57 5.19 -8.66 -6.60
N TYR A 58 5.19 -8.08 -7.79
CA TYR A 58 5.27 -6.65 -8.00
C TYR A 58 3.88 -6.08 -8.20
N THR A 59 3.57 -4.98 -7.50
CA THR A 59 2.34 -4.22 -7.70
C THR A 59 2.65 -2.74 -7.81
N GLU A 60 2.05 -2.09 -8.80
CA GLU A 60 2.07 -0.64 -8.96
C GLU A 60 0.64 -0.11 -8.86
N LYS A 61 0.43 0.84 -7.97
CA LYS A 61 -0.86 1.50 -7.75
C LYS A 61 -0.72 3.01 -7.85
N ARG A 62 -1.74 3.67 -8.38
CA ARG A 62 -1.87 5.13 -8.35
C ARG A 62 -2.99 5.52 -7.40
N ILE A 63 -2.64 6.31 -6.40
CA ILE A 63 -3.59 6.85 -5.43
C ILE A 63 -3.83 8.31 -5.83
N HIS A 64 -5.02 8.58 -6.34
CA HIS A 64 -5.45 9.91 -6.73
C HIS A 64 -5.73 10.76 -5.49
N LEU A 65 -5.05 11.90 -5.39
CA LEU A 65 -5.27 12.91 -4.38
C LEU A 65 -6.04 14.06 -5.03
N SER A 66 -7.36 13.99 -4.98
CA SER A 66 -8.25 15.09 -5.36
C SER A 66 -9.17 15.45 -4.20
N ARG A 67 -9.72 16.67 -4.18
CA ARG A 67 -10.69 17.10 -3.15
C ARG A 67 -11.94 16.21 -3.05
N GLN A 68 -12.23 15.44 -4.11
CA GLN A 68 -13.36 14.52 -4.14
C GLN A 68 -12.99 13.13 -3.58
N VAL A 69 -11.70 12.86 -3.35
CA VAL A 69 -11.23 11.57 -2.84
C VAL A 69 -11.29 11.54 -1.30
N PRO A 70 -11.84 10.48 -0.68
CA PRO A 70 -12.00 10.37 0.78
C PRO A 70 -10.71 10.61 1.58
N VAL A 71 -9.55 10.20 1.07
CA VAL A 71 -8.24 10.41 1.72
C VAL A 71 -7.94 11.91 1.92
N VAL A 72 -8.22 12.75 0.93
CA VAL A 72 -7.99 14.20 1.02
C VAL A 72 -9.02 14.86 1.93
N ASN A 73 -10.26 14.37 1.96
CA ASN A 73 -11.29 14.85 2.87
C ASN A 73 -11.00 14.53 4.34
N ARG A 74 -10.21 13.50 4.63
CA ARG A 74 -9.73 13.17 5.99
C ARG A 74 -8.56 14.06 6.45
N LEU A 75 -7.93 14.83 5.56
CA LEU A 75 -6.87 15.76 5.95
C LEU A 75 -7.42 16.94 6.77
N PRO A 76 -6.62 17.57 7.64
CA PRO A 76 -6.98 18.83 8.28
C PRO A 76 -7.34 19.92 7.27
N ASN A 77 -8.29 20.79 7.61
CA ASN A 77 -8.80 21.85 6.71
C ASN A 77 -7.69 22.73 6.10
N TRP A 78 -6.65 23.02 6.88
CA TRP A 78 -5.50 23.82 6.42
C TRP A 78 -4.72 23.10 5.31
N ALA A 79 -4.58 21.77 5.36
CA ALA A 79 -3.86 20.99 4.36
C ALA A 79 -4.66 20.82 3.06
N ARG A 80 -5.98 20.62 3.15
CA ARG A 80 -6.88 20.44 1.98
C ARG A 80 -6.83 21.57 0.96
N SER A 81 -6.46 22.78 1.40
CA SER A 81 -6.41 23.96 0.54
C SER A 81 -5.17 24.03 -0.34
N PHE A 82 -4.12 23.25 0.00
CA PHE A 82 -2.86 23.21 -0.72
C PHE A 82 -2.66 21.92 -1.51
N VAL A 83 -3.61 20.97 -1.50
CA VAL A 83 -3.50 19.72 -2.24
C VAL A 83 -3.88 19.98 -3.71
N PRO A 84 -2.93 19.96 -4.65
CA PRO A 84 -3.25 19.97 -6.07
C PRO A 84 -3.94 18.66 -6.45
N SER A 85 -4.70 18.65 -7.55
CA SER A 85 -5.16 17.39 -8.14
C SER A 85 -3.93 16.64 -8.66
N ALA A 86 -3.44 15.69 -7.88
CA ALA A 86 -2.24 14.92 -8.16
C ALA A 86 -2.51 13.44 -7.88
N TYR A 87 -1.58 12.56 -8.27
CA TYR A 87 -1.61 11.17 -7.86
C TYR A 87 -0.25 10.81 -7.27
N VAL A 88 -0.25 9.89 -6.31
CA VAL A 88 0.95 9.26 -5.77
C VAL A 88 1.05 7.87 -6.35
N THR A 89 2.23 7.51 -6.84
CA THR A 89 2.51 6.15 -7.27
C THR A 89 3.07 5.39 -6.08
N GLU A 90 2.45 4.26 -5.76
CA GLU A 90 2.94 3.27 -4.80
C GLU A 90 3.47 2.07 -5.59
N LYS A 91 4.74 1.73 -5.39
CA LYS A 91 5.38 0.55 -5.95
C LYS A 91 5.75 -0.39 -4.81
N ALA A 92 5.25 -1.63 -4.89
CA ALA A 92 5.48 -2.63 -3.86
C ALA A 92 6.04 -3.93 -4.46
N TRP A 93 7.02 -4.51 -3.77
CA TRP A 93 7.61 -5.82 -4.05
C TRP A 93 7.42 -6.70 -2.82
N ASN A 94 6.60 -7.73 -2.97
CA ASN A 94 6.32 -8.70 -1.91
C ASN A 94 7.12 -9.99 -2.17
N PHE A 95 8.18 -10.19 -1.39
CA PHE A 95 9.01 -11.39 -1.34
C PHE A 95 8.87 -12.05 0.04
N TYR A 96 7.64 -12.32 0.47
CA TYR A 96 7.33 -12.77 1.83
C TYR A 96 8.38 -13.75 2.40
N PRO A 97 8.93 -13.48 3.60
CA PRO A 97 8.49 -12.50 4.60
C PRO A 97 9.00 -11.07 4.39
N TYR A 98 9.80 -10.83 3.35
CA TYR A 98 10.34 -9.50 3.06
C TYR A 98 9.42 -8.73 2.13
N THR A 99 9.20 -7.45 2.39
CA THR A 99 8.37 -6.60 1.52
C THR A 99 8.96 -5.21 1.49
N ILE A 100 9.07 -4.66 0.28
CA ILE A 100 9.54 -3.31 0.03
C ILE A 100 8.40 -2.52 -0.60
N THR A 101 8.15 -1.31 -0.11
CA THR A 101 7.16 -0.38 -0.69
C THR A 101 7.76 1.02 -0.74
N GLY A 102 7.54 1.74 -1.84
CA GLY A 102 8.01 3.11 -2.05
C GLY A 102 7.22 3.88 -3.08
#